data_AF-A0A354MW01-F1
#
_entry.id   AF-A0A354MW01-F1
#
_cell.length_a   1.000
_cell.length_b   1.000
_cell.length_c   1.000
_cell.angle_alpha   90.00
_cell.angle_beta   90.00
_cell.angle_gamma   90.00
#
_symmetry.space_group_name_H-M   'P 1'
#
loop_
_entity.id
_entity.type
_entity.pdbx_description
1 polymer ?
#
loop_
_entity_poly.entity_id
_entity_poly.type
_entity_poly.pdbx_seq_one_letter_code
_entity_poly.pdbx_strand_id
1 'polypeptide(L)'
;MNSTITAEPRLSTYEKIRLTRSAHRATASDYIRHLFTDFTELHGDRRFGDDPAIVAGLAHLFDMPVTVIGIEKGKDAYGRMNRHFGFVGPEGYRKALRLAKEAEKFSRPVIFLVDTQGASCGKSAEERGIGEAIAENLFELGTVRTPTLSLMIGEGGSGGALALAVADEVWMLENAYYSVIAPESCASILFKDPARAPEVSDYLKLTAHDLYSMEVVERIVEEPESFAEGELLDTFMDKLASDLYGKLTHLSHEDTDRLLAARYEKYRKIGRYPIYGAAAKKRRGWFL
;
A
#
# COMPACT_ATOMS: atom_id res chain seq x y z
N MET A 1 12.05 -44.31 1.97
CA MET A 1 10.98 -43.94 1.01
C MET A 1 11.13 -42.46 0.74
N ASN A 2 11.57 -42.09 -0.46
CA ASN A 2 11.75 -40.70 -0.85
C ASN A 2 10.38 -40.02 -0.89
N SER A 3 10.08 -39.18 0.10
CA SER A 3 9.00 -38.23 0.02
C SER A 3 9.43 -37.13 -0.96
N THR A 4 9.03 -37.30 -2.22
CA THR A 4 8.99 -36.23 -3.20
C THR A 4 8.21 -35.07 -2.59
N ILE A 5 8.94 -34.03 -2.15
CA ILE A 5 8.37 -32.71 -1.93
C ILE A 5 7.92 -32.26 -3.30
N THR A 6 6.64 -32.44 -3.60
CA THR A 6 6.00 -31.83 -4.76
C THR A 6 6.07 -30.32 -4.53
N ALA A 7 7.00 -29.66 -5.22
CA ALA A 7 7.03 -28.21 -5.29
C ALA A 7 5.66 -27.75 -5.74
N GLU A 8 4.95 -26.98 -4.92
CA GLU A 8 3.72 -26.34 -5.35
C GLU A 8 3.97 -25.55 -6.64
N PRO A 9 3.07 -25.62 -7.62
CA PRO A 9 3.23 -24.86 -8.85
C PRO A 9 3.32 -23.38 -8.50
N ARG A 10 4.48 -22.76 -8.76
CA ARG A 10 4.65 -21.31 -8.60
C ARG A 10 3.62 -20.62 -9.48
N LEU A 11 2.68 -19.91 -8.85
CA LEU A 11 1.71 -19.07 -9.55
C LEU A 11 2.44 -18.12 -10.50
N SER A 12 1.92 -18.01 -11.73
CA SER A 12 2.35 -16.96 -12.66
C SER A 12 2.02 -15.57 -12.11
N THR A 13 2.73 -14.55 -12.58
CA THR A 13 2.47 -13.15 -12.21
C THR A 13 1.01 -12.78 -12.39
N TYR A 14 0.41 -13.18 -13.52
CA TYR A 14 -0.98 -12.86 -13.82
C TYR A 14 -1.98 -13.64 -12.95
N GLU A 15 -1.66 -14.87 -12.55
CA GLU A 15 -2.49 -15.60 -11.57
C GLU A 15 -2.49 -14.91 -10.22
N LYS A 16 -1.35 -14.40 -9.75
CA LYS A 16 -1.30 -13.57 -8.53
C LYS A 16 -2.18 -12.33 -8.64
N ILE A 17 -2.10 -11.61 -9.77
CA ILE A 17 -2.99 -10.45 -10.03
C ILE A 17 -4.46 -10.87 -9.97
N ARG A 18 -4.83 -12.01 -10.54
CA ARG A 18 -6.22 -12.52 -10.46
C ARG A 18 -6.64 -12.83 -9.03
N LEU A 19 -5.75 -13.32 -8.16
CA LEU A 19 -6.04 -13.53 -6.73
C LEU A 19 -6.36 -12.21 -6.02
N THR A 20 -5.65 -11.12 -6.33
CA THR A 20 -5.96 -9.80 -5.74
C THR A 20 -7.36 -9.28 -6.11
N ARG A 21 -7.91 -9.75 -7.23
CA ARG A 21 -9.25 -9.36 -7.74
C ARG A 21 -10.36 -10.32 -7.31
N SER A 22 -10.02 -11.37 -6.56
CA SER A 22 -10.96 -12.35 -6.04
C SER A 22 -12.01 -11.68 -5.15
N ALA A 23 -13.25 -12.18 -5.20
CA ALA A 23 -14.31 -11.74 -4.29
C ALA A 23 -14.00 -12.09 -2.82
N HIS A 24 -13.11 -13.06 -2.59
CA HIS A 24 -12.66 -13.46 -1.26
C HIS A 24 -11.46 -12.68 -0.75
N ARG A 25 -10.87 -11.76 -1.54
CA ARG A 25 -9.77 -10.93 -1.05
C ARG A 25 -10.26 -10.05 0.11
N ALA A 26 -9.52 -10.05 1.22
CA ALA A 26 -9.82 -9.18 2.35
C ALA A 26 -9.69 -7.70 1.94
N THR A 27 -10.72 -6.92 2.25
CA THR A 27 -10.80 -5.48 2.02
C THR A 27 -10.20 -4.69 3.18
N ALA A 28 -9.94 -3.39 3.01
CA ALA A 28 -9.47 -2.54 4.11
C ALA A 28 -10.34 -2.64 5.37
N SER A 29 -11.67 -2.70 5.21
CA SER A 29 -12.61 -2.87 6.33
C SER A 29 -12.46 -4.24 7.02
N ASP A 30 -12.01 -5.28 6.32
CA ASP A 30 -11.72 -6.58 6.96
C ASP A 30 -10.49 -6.48 7.85
N TYR A 31 -9.39 -5.94 7.32
CA TYR A 31 -8.18 -5.69 8.11
C TYR A 31 -8.48 -4.77 9.30
N ILE A 32 -9.27 -3.71 9.11
CA ILE A 32 -9.64 -2.79 10.20
C ILE A 32 -10.35 -3.54 11.33
N ARG A 33 -11.30 -4.41 11.00
CA ARG A 33 -12.08 -5.17 11.98
C ARG A 33 -11.29 -6.23 12.73
N HIS A 34 -10.28 -6.84 12.10
CA HIS A 34 -9.50 -7.92 12.73
C HIS A 34 -8.27 -7.40 13.47
N LEU A 35 -7.57 -6.40 12.91
CA LEU A 35 -6.28 -5.94 13.44
C LEU A 35 -6.40 -4.90 14.55
N PHE A 36 -7.53 -4.21 14.66
CA PHE A 36 -7.67 -3.06 15.56
C PHE A 36 -8.91 -3.14 16.43
N THR A 37 -8.80 -2.54 17.62
CA THR A 37 -9.92 -2.35 18.56
C THR A 37 -10.32 -0.88 18.63
N ASP A 38 -11.54 -0.62 19.12
CA ASP A 38 -12.09 0.73 19.33
C ASP A 38 -12.04 1.64 18.09
N PHE A 39 -12.22 1.06 16.90
CA PHE A 39 -12.20 1.82 15.66
C PHE A 39 -13.32 2.87 15.63
N THR A 40 -12.94 4.13 15.52
CA THR A 40 -13.82 5.28 15.36
C THR A 40 -13.58 5.90 13.99
N GLU A 41 -14.50 5.67 13.05
CA GLU A 41 -14.41 6.22 11.70
C GLU A 41 -14.54 7.75 11.70
N LEU A 42 -13.68 8.42 10.93
CA LEU A 42 -13.65 9.86 10.76
C LEU A 42 -13.88 10.23 9.30
N HIS A 43 -14.81 11.15 9.07
CA HIS A 43 -15.32 11.49 7.74
C HIS A 43 -14.87 12.88 7.26
N GLY A 44 -14.84 13.03 5.93
CA GLY A 44 -14.75 14.30 5.23
C GLY A 44 -13.33 14.87 5.09
N ASP A 45 -13.09 15.63 4.04
CA ASP A 45 -11.84 16.34 3.77
C ASP A 45 -11.82 17.79 4.29
N ARG A 46 -12.97 18.30 4.75
CA ARG A 46 -13.20 19.72 5.15
C ARG A 46 -13.05 20.73 4.01
N ARG A 47 -13.06 20.28 2.75
CA ARG A 47 -12.95 21.11 1.55
C ARG A 47 -14.13 20.88 0.60
N PHE A 48 -14.47 19.63 0.28
CA PHE A 48 -15.49 19.27 -0.69
C PHE A 48 -16.46 18.18 -0.22
N GLY A 49 -15.95 17.07 0.32
CA GLY A 49 -16.79 15.90 0.59
C GLY A 49 -16.11 14.79 1.38
N ASP A 50 -16.87 13.72 1.62
CA ASP A 50 -16.36 12.48 2.19
C ASP A 50 -16.31 11.41 1.09
N ASP A 51 -15.11 11.01 0.69
CA ASP A 51 -14.94 9.97 -0.32
C ASP A 51 -15.19 8.59 0.29
N PRO A 52 -16.21 7.85 -0.16
CA PRO A 52 -16.48 6.52 0.36
C PRO A 52 -15.38 5.52 0.02
N ALA A 53 -14.52 5.77 -0.97
CA ALA A 53 -13.38 4.92 -1.29
C ALA A 53 -12.28 4.96 -0.21
N ILE A 54 -12.34 5.89 0.76
CA ILE A 54 -11.41 5.97 1.89
C ILE A 54 -12.16 5.72 3.20
N VAL A 55 -11.84 4.61 3.86
CA VAL A 55 -12.27 4.31 5.24
C VAL A 55 -11.10 4.62 6.15
N ALA A 56 -11.30 5.53 7.10
CA ALA A 56 -10.21 6.01 7.93
C ALA A 56 -10.69 6.45 9.32
N GLY A 57 -9.84 6.29 10.33
CA GLY A 57 -10.25 6.56 11.70
C GLY A 57 -9.15 6.39 12.74
N LEU A 58 -9.55 6.55 13.99
CA LEU A 58 -8.73 6.27 15.16
C LEU A 58 -8.98 4.84 15.61
N ALA A 59 -7.96 4.14 16.06
CA ALA A 59 -8.08 2.80 16.61
C ALA A 59 -6.95 2.50 17.58
N HIS A 60 -6.99 1.33 18.21
CA HIS A 60 -5.87 0.76 18.93
C HIS A 60 -5.33 -0.47 18.21
N LEU A 61 -4.01 -0.53 18.06
CA LEU A 61 -3.28 -1.75 17.72
C LEU A 61 -2.67 -2.29 19.02
N PHE A 62 -3.29 -3.30 19.61
CA PHE A 62 -3.07 -3.69 21.01
C PHE A 62 -3.29 -2.47 21.95
N ASP A 63 -2.24 -2.00 22.63
CA ASP A 63 -2.27 -0.83 23.51
C ASP A 63 -1.83 0.47 22.81
N MET A 64 -1.39 0.40 21.55
CA MET A 64 -0.88 1.57 20.81
C MET A 64 -2.01 2.30 20.08
N PRO A 65 -2.28 3.60 20.38
CA PRO A 65 -3.23 4.40 19.63
C PRO A 65 -2.67 4.72 18.25
N VAL A 66 -3.42 4.39 17.20
CA VAL A 66 -3.02 4.56 15.80
C VAL A 66 -4.08 5.29 15.00
N THR A 67 -3.67 5.86 13.87
CA THR A 67 -4.58 6.32 12.82
C THR A 67 -4.48 5.35 11.65
N VAL A 68 -5.61 4.76 11.25
CA VAL A 68 -5.68 3.80 10.14
C VAL A 68 -6.40 4.45 8.98
N ILE A 69 -5.84 4.34 7.78
CA ILE A 69 -6.38 4.92 6.55
C ILE A 69 -6.33 3.85 5.46
N GLY A 70 -7.49 3.38 5.01
CA GLY A 70 -7.58 2.30 4.03
C GLY A 70 -8.35 2.71 2.78
N ILE A 71 -7.89 2.23 1.62
CA ILE A 71 -8.68 2.27 0.40
C ILE A 71 -9.64 1.09 0.41
N GLU A 72 -10.94 1.38 0.40
CA GLU A 72 -12.00 0.39 0.46
C GLU A 72 -12.55 0.12 -0.94
N LYS A 73 -12.46 -1.13 -1.41
CA LYS A 73 -13.01 -1.54 -2.71
C LYS A 73 -14.45 -1.96 -2.65
N GLY A 74 -14.93 -2.47 -1.51
CA GLY A 74 -16.20 -3.18 -1.36
C GLY A 74 -16.11 -4.66 -1.74
N LYS A 75 -16.88 -5.49 -1.02
CA LYS A 75 -16.90 -6.95 -1.22
C LYS A 75 -17.80 -7.39 -2.38
N ASP A 76 -19.05 -6.95 -2.35
CA ASP A 76 -20.07 -7.31 -3.35
C ASP A 76 -20.26 -6.20 -4.40
N ALA A 77 -21.09 -6.45 -5.41
CA ALA A 77 -21.32 -5.50 -6.49
C ALA A 77 -21.89 -4.14 -6.02
N TYR A 78 -22.77 -4.15 -5.00
CA TYR A 78 -23.37 -2.94 -4.47
C TYR A 78 -22.38 -2.17 -3.61
N GLY A 79 -21.66 -2.86 -2.73
CA GLY A 79 -20.55 -2.31 -1.94
C GLY A 79 -19.47 -1.72 -2.83
N ARG A 80 -19.08 -2.41 -3.91
CA ARG A 80 -18.12 -1.91 -4.89
C ARG A 80 -18.58 -0.63 -5.57
N MET A 81 -19.84 -0.57 -6.00
CA MET A 81 -20.39 0.65 -6.58
C MET A 81 -20.35 1.83 -5.59
N ASN A 82 -20.77 1.60 -4.34
CA ASN A 82 -20.80 2.65 -3.31
C ASN A 82 -19.42 3.12 -2.87
N ARG A 83 -18.41 2.25 -3.00
CA ARG A 83 -17.01 2.54 -2.68
C ARG A 83 -16.19 2.95 -3.90
N HIS A 84 -16.86 3.27 -5.01
CA HIS A 84 -16.23 3.61 -6.28
C HIS A 84 -15.20 2.57 -6.76
N PHE A 85 -15.37 1.30 -6.42
CA PHE A 85 -14.43 0.21 -6.70
C PHE A 85 -13.00 0.46 -6.16
N GLY A 86 -12.86 1.33 -5.15
CA GLY A 86 -11.56 1.79 -4.64
C GLY A 86 -10.86 2.83 -5.52
N PHE A 87 -11.54 3.41 -6.52
CA PHE A 87 -11.05 4.56 -7.28
C PHE A 87 -11.22 5.83 -6.44
N VAL A 88 -10.14 6.24 -5.79
CA VAL A 88 -10.14 7.39 -4.88
C VAL A 88 -10.17 8.70 -5.69
N GLY A 89 -11.06 9.61 -5.30
CA GLY A 89 -11.15 10.98 -5.81
C GLY A 89 -10.26 11.96 -5.05
N PRO A 90 -10.22 13.24 -5.47
CA PRO A 90 -9.35 14.25 -4.85
C PRO A 90 -9.66 14.46 -3.36
N GLU A 91 -10.94 14.51 -3.01
CA GLU A 91 -11.43 14.58 -1.63
C GLU A 91 -10.98 13.40 -0.77
N GLY A 92 -10.82 12.19 -1.32
CA GLY A 92 -10.32 11.03 -0.58
C GLY A 92 -8.86 11.19 -0.19
N TYR A 93 -8.00 11.63 -1.11
CA TYR A 93 -6.60 11.93 -0.80
C TYR A 93 -6.45 13.10 0.18
N ARG A 94 -7.30 14.13 0.08
CA ARG A 94 -7.31 15.24 1.05
C ARG A 94 -7.79 14.78 2.43
N LYS A 95 -8.79 13.89 2.51
CA LYS A 95 -9.23 13.24 3.76
C LYS A 95 -8.10 12.43 4.39
N ALA A 96 -7.40 11.62 3.60
CA ALA A 96 -6.26 10.82 4.06
C ALA A 96 -5.15 11.71 4.63
N LEU A 97 -4.74 12.74 3.88
CA LEU A 97 -3.72 13.70 4.33
C LEU A 97 -4.15 14.44 5.60
N ARG A 98 -5.40 14.91 5.69
CA ARG A 98 -5.93 15.56 6.89
C ARG A 98 -5.77 14.68 8.13
N LEU A 99 -6.09 13.39 8.02
CA LEU A 99 -5.98 12.44 9.12
C LEU A 99 -4.54 12.08 9.45
N ALA A 100 -3.64 11.99 8.45
CA ALA A 100 -2.22 11.81 8.68
C ALA A 100 -1.60 13.00 9.44
N LYS A 101 -1.98 14.24 9.08
CA LYS A 101 -1.56 15.46 9.83
C LYS A 101 -2.16 15.54 11.22
N GLU A 102 -3.38 15.04 11.40
CA GLU A 102 -3.96 14.92 12.74
C GLU A 102 -3.19 13.90 13.59
N ALA A 103 -2.80 12.76 13.01
CA ALA A 103 -1.98 11.76 13.69
C ALA A 103 -0.61 12.33 14.09
N GLU A 104 0.06 13.08 13.19
CA GLU A 104 1.29 13.83 13.48
C GLU A 104 1.14 14.76 14.68
N LYS A 105 0.07 15.55 14.72
CA LYS A 105 -0.20 16.51 15.81
C LYS A 105 -0.27 15.85 17.19
N PHE A 106 -0.72 14.60 17.24
CA PHE A 106 -0.89 13.84 18.48
C PHE A 106 0.14 12.70 18.62
N SER A 107 1.20 12.70 17.81
CA SER A 107 2.27 11.71 17.83
C SER A 107 1.77 10.26 17.74
N ARG A 108 0.74 10.01 16.94
CA ARG A 108 0.21 8.66 16.69
C ARG A 108 0.81 8.09 15.40
N PRO A 109 1.22 6.82 15.37
CA PRO A 109 1.59 6.17 14.13
C PRO A 109 0.42 6.08 13.14
N VAL A 110 0.75 6.07 11.86
CA VAL A 110 -0.23 5.95 10.77
C VAL A 110 -0.03 4.64 10.01
N ILE A 111 -1.11 3.90 9.79
CA ILE A 111 -1.12 2.69 8.98
C ILE A 111 -1.98 2.93 7.75
N PHE A 112 -1.38 2.78 6.57
CA PHE A 112 -2.08 2.85 5.29
C PHE A 112 -2.38 1.44 4.78
N LEU A 113 -3.63 1.17 4.40
CA LEU A 113 -4.05 -0.07 3.76
C LEU A 113 -4.38 0.22 2.30
N VAL A 114 -3.52 -0.23 1.39
CA VAL A 114 -3.60 0.16 -0.03
C VAL A 114 -4.16 -0.99 -0.87
N ASP A 115 -5.31 -0.72 -1.48
CA ASP A 115 -5.97 -1.60 -2.45
C ASP A 115 -6.73 -0.78 -3.50
N THR A 116 -6.06 -0.43 -4.58
CA THR A 116 -6.63 0.37 -5.67
C THR A 116 -6.04 0.02 -7.02
N GLN A 117 -6.86 0.07 -8.06
CA GLN A 117 -6.37 0.00 -9.45
C GLN A 117 -5.84 1.34 -9.96
N GLY A 118 -6.10 2.42 -9.23
CA GLY A 118 -5.66 3.77 -9.54
C GLY A 118 -6.57 4.83 -8.95
N ALA A 119 -6.21 6.09 -9.15
CA ALA A 119 -7.07 7.21 -8.82
C ALA A 119 -8.27 7.29 -9.79
N SER A 120 -9.33 7.98 -9.38
CA SER A 120 -10.48 8.26 -10.25
C SER A 120 -10.05 9.11 -11.45
N CYS A 121 -10.34 8.62 -12.67
CA CYS A 121 -10.02 9.29 -13.93
C CYS A 121 -11.24 10.00 -14.56
N GLY A 122 -12.25 10.33 -13.77
CA GLY A 122 -13.46 10.98 -14.23
C GLY A 122 -13.31 12.50 -14.39
N LYS A 123 -14.16 13.11 -15.24
CA LYS A 123 -14.19 14.58 -15.46
C LYS A 123 -14.23 15.37 -14.15
N SER A 124 -15.07 14.94 -13.21
CA SER A 124 -15.25 15.68 -11.95
C SER A 124 -14.01 15.58 -11.04
N ALA A 125 -13.25 14.48 -11.11
CA ALA A 125 -11.97 14.33 -10.40
C ALA A 125 -10.91 15.28 -10.96
N GLU A 126 -10.85 15.43 -12.28
CA GLU A 126 -9.97 16.41 -12.95
C GLU A 126 -10.34 17.86 -12.57
N GLU A 127 -11.63 18.23 -12.65
CA GLU A 127 -12.11 19.57 -12.28
C GLU A 127 -11.79 19.95 -10.82
N ARG A 128 -11.70 18.94 -9.94
CA ARG A 128 -11.36 19.12 -8.51
C ARG A 128 -9.88 18.92 -8.19
N GLY A 129 -9.03 18.68 -9.18
CA GLY A 129 -7.58 18.62 -9.01
C GLY A 129 -7.05 17.30 -8.46
N ILE A 130 -7.37 16.16 -9.07
CA ILE A 130 -6.84 14.84 -8.66
C ILE A 130 -5.31 14.79 -8.66
N GLY A 131 -4.67 15.37 -9.69
CA GLY A 131 -3.20 15.42 -9.76
C GLY A 131 -2.57 16.26 -8.65
N GLU A 132 -3.23 17.37 -8.28
CA GLU A 132 -2.81 18.22 -7.15
C GLU A 132 -2.96 17.49 -5.81
N ALA A 133 -4.11 16.84 -5.58
CA ALA A 133 -4.36 16.12 -4.33
C ALA A 133 -3.36 14.97 -4.12
N ILE A 134 -3.02 14.23 -5.18
CA ILE A 134 -1.97 13.20 -5.15
C ILE A 134 -0.61 13.84 -4.86
N ALA A 135 -0.22 14.89 -5.59
CA ALA A 135 1.07 15.56 -5.39
C ALA A 135 1.23 16.15 -3.98
N GLU A 136 0.18 16.77 -3.43
CA GLU A 136 0.14 17.29 -2.06
C GLU A 136 0.37 16.15 -1.05
N ASN A 137 -0.26 14.99 -1.25
CA ASN A 137 -0.05 13.81 -0.41
C ASN A 137 1.41 13.32 -0.46
N LEU A 138 2.01 13.19 -1.65
CA LEU A 138 3.40 12.74 -1.78
C LEU A 138 4.38 13.68 -1.06
N PHE A 139 4.17 14.99 -1.22
CA PHE A 139 5.01 16.00 -0.60
C PHE A 139 4.88 15.99 0.93
N GLU A 140 3.66 16.01 1.43
CA GLU A 140 3.40 16.11 2.86
C GLU A 140 3.73 14.82 3.61
N LEU A 141 3.35 13.65 3.09
CA LEU A 141 3.68 12.36 3.72
C LEU A 141 5.18 12.10 3.76
N GLY A 142 5.94 12.63 2.80
CA GLY A 142 7.40 12.62 2.83
C GLY A 142 8.01 13.36 4.02
N THR A 143 7.25 14.24 4.69
CA THR A 143 7.72 15.09 5.80
C THR A 143 6.93 14.93 7.11
N VAL A 144 5.92 14.05 7.14
CA VAL A 144 5.13 13.77 8.35
C VAL A 144 6.02 13.27 9.50
N ARG A 145 5.98 13.98 10.63
CA ARG A 145 6.80 13.77 11.83
C ARG A 145 6.24 12.73 12.81
N THR A 146 5.71 11.63 12.28
CA THR A 146 5.27 10.45 13.05
C THR A 146 5.57 9.18 12.25
N PRO A 147 5.71 8.00 12.88
CA PRO A 147 5.88 6.75 12.15
C PRO A 147 4.71 6.46 11.20
N THR A 148 5.04 5.98 10.03
CA THR A 148 4.11 5.67 8.94
C THR A 148 4.46 4.32 8.33
N LEU A 149 3.45 3.46 8.13
CA LEU A 149 3.62 2.17 7.49
C LEU A 149 2.51 1.97 6.47
N SER A 150 2.87 1.66 5.23
CA SER A 150 1.93 1.32 4.17
C SER A 150 1.95 -0.19 3.91
N LEU A 151 0.79 -0.82 3.97
CA LEU A 151 0.60 -2.24 3.63
C LEU A 151 -0.22 -2.35 2.35
N MET A 152 0.39 -2.87 1.29
CA MET A 152 -0.28 -3.21 0.04
C MET A 152 -1.05 -4.52 0.25
N ILE A 153 -2.36 -4.40 0.50
CA ILE A 153 -3.24 -5.54 0.78
C ILE A 153 -3.87 -6.14 -0.48
N GLY A 154 -3.74 -5.50 -1.64
CA GLY A 154 -4.29 -6.00 -2.90
C GLY A 154 -3.60 -5.39 -4.11
N GLU A 155 -4.28 -4.48 -4.79
CA GLU A 155 -3.75 -3.81 -5.98
C GLU A 155 -3.08 -2.48 -5.61
N GLY A 156 -1.86 -2.24 -6.11
CA GLY A 156 -1.13 -1.00 -5.99
C GLY A 156 -1.10 -0.26 -7.32
N GLY A 157 -2.18 0.45 -7.65
CA GLY A 157 -2.34 1.15 -8.92
C GLY A 157 -1.70 2.53 -8.97
N SER A 158 -0.55 2.64 -9.63
CA SER A 158 0.07 3.89 -10.10
C SER A 158 0.18 4.98 -9.01
N GLY A 159 0.02 6.25 -9.42
CA GLY A 159 -0.01 7.40 -8.53
C GLY A 159 -1.11 7.33 -7.46
N GLY A 160 -2.19 6.59 -7.73
CA GLY A 160 -3.29 6.47 -6.79
C GLY A 160 -2.96 5.65 -5.55
N ALA A 161 -2.18 4.58 -5.72
CA ALA A 161 -1.58 3.84 -4.61
C ALA A 161 -0.40 4.59 -3.99
N LEU A 162 0.45 5.20 -4.83
CA LEU A 162 1.63 5.94 -4.39
C LEU A 162 1.29 7.10 -3.43
N ALA A 163 0.13 7.74 -3.62
CA ALA A 163 -0.36 8.79 -2.73
C ALA A 163 -0.48 8.37 -1.26
N LEU A 164 -0.59 7.07 -0.96
CA LEU A 164 -0.63 6.52 0.41
C LEU A 164 0.55 5.60 0.74
N ALA A 165 1.50 5.45 -0.19
CA ALA A 165 2.64 4.54 -0.07
C ALA A 165 3.97 5.27 0.20
N VAL A 166 3.92 6.58 0.42
CA VAL A 166 5.07 7.35 0.94
C VAL A 166 5.09 7.22 2.46
N ALA A 167 5.87 6.27 2.96
CA ALA A 167 5.90 5.83 4.34
C ALA A 167 7.31 5.36 4.76
N ASP A 168 7.58 5.27 6.06
CA ASP A 168 8.84 4.73 6.59
C ASP A 168 9.04 3.29 6.14
N GLU A 169 7.98 2.50 6.20
CA GLU A 169 7.93 1.10 5.76
C GLU A 169 6.80 0.91 4.74
N VAL A 170 7.10 0.21 3.65
CA VAL A 170 6.15 -0.25 2.65
C VAL A 170 6.23 -1.77 2.61
N TRP A 171 5.17 -2.41 3.04
CA TRP A 171 5.01 -3.85 3.08
C TRP A 171 4.04 -4.29 1.99
N MET A 172 4.23 -5.50 1.48
CA MET A 172 3.33 -6.07 0.49
C MET A 172 2.92 -7.47 0.89
N LEU A 173 1.63 -7.79 0.75
CA LEU A 173 1.21 -9.18 0.77
C LEU A 173 1.79 -9.91 -0.46
N GLU A 174 2.09 -11.20 -0.32
CA GLU A 174 2.87 -11.96 -1.30
C GLU A 174 2.27 -11.99 -2.72
N ASN A 175 0.95 -11.90 -2.83
CA ASN A 175 0.21 -11.92 -4.09
C ASN A 175 -0.30 -10.52 -4.48
N ALA A 176 -0.13 -9.51 -3.63
CA ALA A 176 -0.35 -8.11 -3.99
C ALA A 176 0.61 -7.69 -5.12
N TYR A 177 0.18 -6.69 -5.90
CA TYR A 177 1.06 -6.06 -6.88
C TYR A 177 1.17 -4.57 -6.65
N TYR A 178 2.24 -3.97 -7.15
CA TYR A 178 2.40 -2.52 -7.17
C TYR A 178 3.08 -2.10 -8.48
N SER A 179 2.39 -1.30 -9.29
CA SER A 179 2.81 -0.99 -10.66
C SER A 179 2.49 0.44 -11.05
N VAL A 180 3.32 1.02 -11.93
CA VAL A 180 3.08 2.35 -12.53
C VAL A 180 1.86 2.38 -13.44
N ILE A 181 1.46 1.23 -13.99
CA ILE A 181 0.32 1.09 -14.90
C ILE A 181 -0.28 -0.32 -14.77
N ALA A 182 -1.60 -0.44 -14.92
CA ALA A 182 -2.26 -1.74 -14.97
C ALA A 182 -1.73 -2.55 -16.18
N PRO A 183 -1.51 -3.87 -16.05
CA PRO A 183 -1.02 -4.70 -17.15
C PRO A 183 -1.88 -4.62 -18.41
N GLU A 184 -3.21 -4.54 -18.26
CA GLU A 184 -4.15 -4.43 -19.36
C GLU A 184 -3.98 -3.11 -20.14
N SER A 185 -3.80 -1.99 -19.41
CA SER A 185 -3.56 -0.68 -20.02
C SER A 185 -2.20 -0.65 -20.72
N CYS A 186 -1.17 -1.23 -20.11
CA CYS A 186 0.15 -1.34 -20.72
C CYS A 186 0.12 -2.17 -22.01
N ALA A 187 -0.57 -3.31 -21.99
CA ALA A 187 -0.74 -4.18 -23.15
C ALA A 187 -1.50 -3.49 -24.29
N SER A 188 -2.56 -2.75 -23.97
CA SER A 188 -3.30 -1.93 -24.94
C SER A 188 -2.42 -0.84 -25.58
N ILE A 189 -1.52 -0.20 -24.82
CA ILE A 189 -0.65 0.86 -25.36
C ILE A 189 0.48 0.28 -26.22
N LEU A 190 1.22 -0.71 -25.69
CA LEU A 190 2.43 -1.22 -26.33
C LEU A 190 2.13 -2.20 -27.46
N PHE A 191 1.09 -3.01 -27.32
CA PHE A 191 0.78 -4.10 -28.23
C PHE A 191 -0.56 -3.94 -28.95
N LYS A 192 -1.36 -2.91 -28.62
CA LYS A 192 -2.71 -2.69 -29.15
C LYS A 192 -3.64 -3.89 -28.91
N ASP A 193 -3.33 -4.68 -27.89
CA ASP A 193 -4.06 -5.90 -27.55
C ASP A 193 -4.06 -6.11 -26.02
N PRO A 194 -5.19 -5.84 -25.33
CA PRO A 194 -5.28 -6.03 -23.88
C PRO A 194 -5.24 -7.51 -23.47
N ALA A 195 -5.51 -8.47 -24.38
CA ALA A 195 -5.43 -9.89 -24.06
C ALA A 195 -4.00 -10.36 -23.76
N ARG A 196 -2.99 -9.56 -24.12
CA ARG A 196 -1.58 -9.79 -23.81
C ARG A 196 -1.19 -9.35 -22.39
N ALA A 197 -2.13 -8.94 -21.55
CA ALA A 197 -1.87 -8.59 -20.15
C ALA A 197 -1.05 -9.65 -19.37
N PRO A 198 -1.25 -10.97 -19.54
CA PRO A 198 -0.40 -11.97 -18.87
C PRO A 198 1.07 -11.84 -19.23
N GLU A 199 1.38 -11.71 -20.52
CA GLU A 199 2.74 -11.53 -21.01
C GLU A 199 3.35 -10.21 -20.51
N VAL A 200 2.57 -9.12 -20.55
CA VAL A 200 3.03 -7.80 -20.10
C VAL A 200 3.29 -7.75 -18.60
N SER A 201 2.52 -8.48 -17.81
CA SER A 201 2.69 -8.52 -16.35
C SER A 201 4.08 -9.02 -15.93
N ASP A 202 4.66 -9.96 -16.67
CA ASP A 202 6.01 -10.50 -16.39
C ASP A 202 7.14 -9.48 -16.70
N TYR A 203 6.93 -8.60 -17.68
CA TYR A 203 7.88 -7.52 -18.02
C TYR A 203 7.84 -6.35 -17.04
N LEU A 204 6.68 -6.10 -16.42
CA LEU A 204 6.48 -4.96 -15.52
C LEU A 204 7.16 -5.11 -14.16
N LYS A 205 7.53 -6.33 -13.74
CA LYS A 205 8.22 -6.61 -12.46
C LYS A 205 7.46 -6.01 -11.26
N LEU A 206 6.16 -6.30 -11.21
CA LEU A 206 5.18 -5.70 -10.30
C LEU A 206 4.90 -6.52 -9.03
N THR A 207 5.48 -7.71 -8.89
CA THR A 207 5.18 -8.61 -7.75
C THR A 207 5.91 -8.17 -6.48
N ALA A 208 5.40 -8.59 -5.32
CA ALA A 208 6.07 -8.36 -4.03
C ALA A 208 7.55 -8.80 -4.03
N HIS A 209 7.86 -9.95 -4.65
CA HIS A 209 9.25 -10.45 -4.76
C HIS A 209 10.13 -9.60 -5.68
N ASP A 210 9.59 -9.17 -6.82
CA ASP A 210 10.33 -8.30 -7.74
C ASP A 210 10.68 -6.99 -7.02
N LEU A 211 9.69 -6.35 -6.40
CA LEU A 211 9.84 -5.05 -5.75
C LEU A 211 10.73 -5.12 -4.50
N TYR A 212 10.66 -6.22 -3.75
CA TYR A 212 11.58 -6.48 -2.64
C TYR A 212 13.03 -6.61 -3.14
N SER A 213 13.25 -7.37 -4.23
CA SER A 213 14.59 -7.54 -4.82
C SER A 213 15.16 -6.23 -5.39
N MET A 214 14.28 -5.29 -5.78
CA MET A 214 14.64 -3.96 -6.25
C MET A 214 14.80 -2.93 -5.12
N GLU A 215 14.60 -3.34 -3.85
CA GLU A 215 14.61 -2.46 -2.67
C GLU A 215 13.59 -1.32 -2.74
N VAL A 216 12.43 -1.58 -3.36
CA VAL A 216 11.29 -0.64 -3.40
C VAL A 216 10.37 -0.83 -2.20
N VAL A 217 10.30 -2.05 -1.66
CA VAL A 217 9.51 -2.42 -0.49
C VAL A 217 10.38 -3.15 0.53
N GLU A 218 10.07 -2.97 1.81
CA GLU A 218 10.91 -3.44 2.92
C GLU A 218 10.57 -4.86 3.37
N ARG A 219 9.35 -5.32 3.11
CA ARG A 219 8.88 -6.62 3.60
C ARG A 219 7.81 -7.23 2.70
N ILE A 220 7.91 -8.55 2.55
CA ILE A 220 6.85 -9.39 2.00
C ILE A 220 6.16 -10.08 3.19
N VAL A 221 4.83 -10.05 3.17
CA VAL A 221 3.98 -10.73 4.15
C VAL A 221 3.34 -11.92 3.42
N GLU A 222 3.69 -13.13 3.86
CA GLU A 222 3.11 -14.37 3.34
C GLU A 222 1.60 -14.40 3.60
N GLU A 223 0.82 -14.77 2.58
CA GLU A 223 -0.63 -14.79 2.66
C GLU A 223 -1.13 -16.15 3.17
N PRO A 224 -2.32 -16.21 3.79
CA PRO A 224 -2.96 -17.49 4.04
C PRO A 224 -3.43 -18.09 2.70
N GLU A 225 -3.58 -19.41 2.65
CA GLU A 225 -4.14 -20.12 1.49
C GLU A 225 -5.52 -19.58 1.08
N SER A 226 -6.27 -19.04 2.04
CA SER A 226 -7.58 -18.44 1.83
C SER A 226 -7.81 -17.28 2.78
N PHE A 227 -8.39 -16.20 2.23
CA PHE A 227 -8.93 -15.08 3.01
C PHE A 227 -10.41 -15.27 3.38
N ALA A 228 -10.97 -16.47 3.15
CA ALA A 228 -12.26 -16.83 3.71
C ALA A 228 -12.16 -16.93 5.24
N GLU A 229 -13.28 -16.65 5.93
CA GLU A 229 -13.36 -16.72 7.39
C GLU A 229 -12.90 -18.09 7.92
N GLY A 230 -12.15 -18.08 9.02
CA GLY A 230 -11.67 -19.30 9.69
C GLY A 230 -10.30 -19.15 10.37
N GLU A 231 -9.84 -20.22 11.01
CA GLU A 231 -8.63 -20.26 11.85
C GLU A 231 -7.35 -19.81 11.12
N LEU A 232 -7.22 -20.12 9.83
CA LEU A 232 -6.07 -19.70 9.02
C LEU A 232 -6.03 -18.17 8.83
N LEU A 233 -7.18 -17.55 8.62
CA LEU A 233 -7.29 -16.10 8.51
C LEU A 233 -6.99 -15.44 9.85
N ASP A 234 -7.56 -15.97 10.94
CA ASP A 234 -7.34 -15.44 12.29
C ASP A 234 -5.85 -15.50 12.67
N THR A 235 -5.21 -16.66 12.44
CA THR A 235 -3.76 -16.84 12.68
C THR A 235 -2.91 -15.87 11.86
N PHE A 236 -3.28 -15.64 10.60
CA PHE A 236 -2.61 -14.67 9.74
C PHE A 236 -2.77 -13.23 10.27
N MET A 237 -4.00 -12.85 10.66
CA MET A 237 -4.28 -11.52 11.19
C MET A 237 -3.56 -11.27 12.51
N ASP A 238 -3.51 -12.24 13.42
CA ASP A 238 -2.80 -12.14 14.71
C ASP A 238 -1.28 -11.97 14.52
N LYS A 239 -0.71 -12.74 13.59
CA LYS A 239 0.70 -12.61 13.20
C LYS A 239 0.96 -11.23 12.60
N LEU A 240 0.12 -10.78 11.68
CA LEU A 240 0.23 -9.47 11.04
C LEU A 240 0.11 -8.33 12.06
N ALA A 241 -0.84 -8.40 13.00
CA ALA A 241 -0.99 -7.41 14.06
C ALA A 241 0.27 -7.34 14.92
N SER A 242 0.82 -8.48 15.34
CA SER A 242 2.06 -8.57 16.11
C SER A 242 3.25 -7.99 15.35
N ASP A 243 3.35 -8.28 14.06
CA ASP A 243 4.38 -7.77 13.16
C ASP A 243 4.31 -6.24 13.01
N LEU A 244 3.12 -5.71 12.74
CA LEU A 244 2.85 -4.28 12.64
C LEU A 244 3.19 -3.57 13.95
N TYR A 245 2.74 -4.12 15.07
CA TYR A 245 2.99 -3.55 16.40
C TYR A 245 4.48 -3.50 16.72
N GLY A 246 5.21 -4.60 16.48
CA GLY A 246 6.65 -4.65 16.70
C GLY A 246 7.41 -3.61 15.86
N LYS A 247 7.06 -3.48 14.56
CA LYS A 247 7.70 -2.49 13.68
C LYS A 247 7.36 -1.06 14.08
N LEU A 248 6.09 -0.75 14.33
CA LEU A 248 5.68 0.60 14.72
C LEU A 248 6.22 0.99 16.09
N THR A 249 6.35 0.04 17.01
CA THR A 249 7.01 0.25 18.30
C THR A 249 8.47 0.64 18.08
N HIS A 250 9.19 -0.12 17.23
CA HIS A 250 10.57 0.21 16.89
C HIS A 250 10.70 1.63 16.31
N LEU A 251 9.91 1.95 15.28
CA LEU A 251 9.93 3.27 14.63
C LEU A 251 9.55 4.40 15.60
N SER A 252 8.63 4.15 16.54
CA SER A 252 8.23 5.15 17.55
C SER A 252 9.32 5.46 18.58
N HIS A 253 10.31 4.57 18.75
CA HIS A 253 11.47 4.82 19.61
C HIS A 253 12.62 5.52 18.88
N GLU A 254 12.55 5.67 17.56
CA GLU A 254 13.55 6.40 16.80
C GLU A 254 13.39 7.92 17.02
N ASP A 255 14.52 8.62 17.01
CA ASP A 255 14.52 10.07 16.96
C ASP A 255 13.83 10.55 15.68
N THR A 256 12.92 11.52 15.78
CA THR A 256 12.10 11.98 14.65
C THR A 256 12.93 12.50 13.49
N ASP A 257 14.05 13.18 13.74
CA ASP A 257 14.87 13.70 12.64
C ASP A 257 15.64 12.57 11.95
N ARG A 258 16.01 11.51 12.69
CA ARG A 258 16.53 10.27 12.09
C ARG A 258 15.48 9.54 11.26
N LEU A 259 14.24 9.43 11.77
CA LEU A 259 13.11 8.82 11.06
C LEU A 259 12.90 9.51 9.69
N LEU A 260 12.84 10.85 9.68
CA LEU A 260 12.67 11.63 8.46
C LEU A 260 13.85 11.50 7.51
N ALA A 261 15.09 11.50 8.03
CA ALA A 261 16.28 11.31 7.20
C ALA A 261 16.29 9.91 6.55
N ALA A 262 15.91 8.87 7.30
CA ALA A 262 15.79 7.51 6.78
C ALA A 262 14.71 7.42 5.69
N ARG A 263 13.53 8.02 5.92
CA ARG A 263 12.46 8.11 4.91
C ARG A 263 12.94 8.84 3.65
N TYR A 264 13.61 9.98 3.79
CA TYR A 264 14.17 10.71 2.65
C TYR A 264 15.15 9.86 1.84
N GLU A 265 16.13 9.25 2.51
CA GLU A 265 17.16 8.43 1.85
C GLU A 265 16.55 7.20 1.18
N LYS A 266 15.56 6.56 1.81
CA LYS A 266 14.80 5.44 1.24
C LYS A 266 14.25 5.79 -0.15
N TYR A 267 13.55 6.91 -0.29
CA TYR A 267 12.98 7.29 -1.59
C TYR A 267 14.06 7.87 -2.54
N ARG A 268 15.07 8.56 -2.01
CA ARG A 268 16.12 9.18 -2.82
C ARG A 268 17.00 8.19 -3.57
N LYS A 269 17.20 6.98 -3.01
CA LYS A 269 17.98 5.90 -3.63
C LYS A 269 17.22 5.11 -4.71
N ILE A 270 15.89 5.27 -4.80
CA ILE A 270 15.08 4.57 -5.80
C ILE A 270 15.37 5.16 -7.18
N GLY A 271 15.70 4.29 -8.13
CA GLY A 271 16.12 4.65 -9.48
C GLY A 271 17.61 4.37 -9.71
N ARG A 272 17.91 3.36 -10.52
CA ARG A 272 19.29 3.01 -10.89
C ARG A 272 19.65 3.68 -12.22
N TYR A 273 20.54 4.66 -12.16
CA TYR A 273 21.10 5.29 -13.36
C TYR A 273 22.62 5.08 -13.39
N PRO A 274 23.22 4.71 -14.55
CA PRO A 274 24.67 4.53 -14.68
C PRO A 274 25.48 5.75 -14.21
N ILE A 275 24.92 6.95 -14.42
CA ILE A 275 25.52 8.24 -14.07
C ILE A 275 25.58 8.46 -12.54
N TYR A 276 24.69 7.81 -11.78
CA TYR A 276 24.64 7.88 -10.30
C TYR A 276 25.20 6.61 -9.62
N GLY A 277 25.33 5.49 -10.32
CA GLY A 277 25.84 4.22 -9.77
C GLY A 277 27.36 4.16 -9.55
N ALA A 278 28.14 5.00 -10.23
CA ALA A 278 29.60 5.04 -10.06
C ALA A 278 30.04 5.72 -8.75
N ALA A 279 29.21 6.62 -8.19
CA ALA A 279 29.51 7.31 -6.93
C ALA A 279 29.32 6.41 -5.71
N ALA A 280 28.33 5.50 -5.74
CA ALA A 280 28.03 4.61 -4.61
C ALA A 280 29.09 3.52 -4.38
N LYS A 281 29.81 3.07 -5.43
CA LYS A 281 30.89 2.08 -5.29
C LYS A 281 32.18 2.65 -4.66
N LYS A 282 32.35 3.97 -4.59
CA LYS A 282 33.57 4.60 -4.05
C LYS A 282 33.57 4.86 -2.55
N ARG A 283 32.47 4.60 -1.83
CA ARG A 283 32.38 4.84 -0.37
C ARG A 283 32.53 3.59 0.52
N ARG A 284 32.84 2.43 -0.06
CA ARG A 284 33.27 1.24 0.70
C ARG A 284 34.79 1.11 0.66
N GLY A 285 35.44 1.95 1.45
CA GLY A 285 36.87 1.89 1.67
C GLY A 285 37.27 3.04 2.56
N TRP A 286 37.96 2.72 3.66
CA TRP A 286 38.55 3.61 4.67
C TRP A 286 37.69 3.82 5.91
N PHE A 287 37.69 2.79 6.76
CA PHE A 287 37.91 2.92 8.20
C PHE A 287 38.79 1.72 8.63
N LEU A 288 40.10 1.97 8.67
CA LEU A 288 41.03 1.42 9.66
C LEU A 288 41.39 2.61 10.56
#